data_AF-K4GR79-F1
#
_entry.id   AF-K4GR79-F1
#
_cell.length_a   1.000
_cell.length_b   1.000
_cell.length_c   1.000
_cell.angle_alpha   90.00
_cell.angle_beta   90.00
_cell.angle_gamma   90.00
#
_symmetry.space_group_name_H-M   'P 1'
#
loop_
_entity.id
_entity.type
_entity.pdbx_description
1 polymer ?
#
loop_
_entity_poly.entity_id
_entity_poly.type
_entity_poly.pdbx_seq_one_letter_code
_entity_poly.pdbx_strand_id
1 'polypeptide(L)'
;ASAENITDLPDDYSGNLDDVNCDYLRKHLKRVNLTGKPPNILVYVGSNPQKGNFEEIKSIIMDCIDFNSYTVYQLLEKHVLTVPWLDNALLLIIATSEPISDAASKMFLTFMAKGGKILGLSASFIFGGIQMKNKNELVGTIQALVFSDDRNSEIKLNVLASGKVFESEISEELSSVKPLGYLNNQDKDTIIVHL
;
A
#
# COMPACT_ATOMS: atom_id res chain seq x y z
N ALA A 1 11.99 42.61 41.04
CA ALA A 1 11.25 41.34 40.94
C ALA A 1 9.82 41.66 40.56
N SER A 2 9.46 41.43 39.30
CA SER A 2 8.07 41.45 38.82
C SER A 2 8.00 40.48 37.66
N ALA A 3 7.35 39.34 37.88
CA ALA A 3 7.02 38.35 36.87
C ALA A 3 5.65 38.73 36.30
N GLU A 4 5.57 38.87 34.99
CA GLU A 4 4.34 39.11 34.28
C GLU A 4 3.50 37.84 34.22
N ASN A 5 2.21 38.06 34.43
CA ASN A 5 1.10 37.14 34.51
C ASN A 5 0.80 36.58 33.11
N ILE A 6 1.02 35.28 32.88
CA ILE A 6 0.61 34.59 31.66
C ILE A 6 -0.67 33.82 31.97
N THR A 7 -1.74 34.19 31.26
CA THR A 7 -3.08 33.62 31.31
C THR A 7 -3.09 32.14 30.91
N ASP A 8 -3.70 31.28 31.73
CA ASP A 8 -4.02 29.88 31.42
C ASP A 8 -5.01 29.80 30.25
N LEU A 9 -4.66 29.04 29.21
CA LEU A 9 -5.56 28.70 28.11
C LEU A 9 -6.25 27.35 28.42
N PRO A 10 -7.56 27.21 28.16
CA PRO A 10 -8.22 25.92 28.31
C PRO A 10 -7.85 24.99 27.15
N ASP A 11 -7.16 23.89 27.48
CA ASP A 11 -7.00 22.72 26.61
C ASP A 11 -8.29 21.90 26.68
N ASP A 12 -9.13 21.98 25.64
CA ASP A 12 -10.21 21.00 25.41
C ASP A 12 -10.57 20.97 23.92
N TYR A 13 -9.64 20.49 23.09
CA TYR A 13 -9.97 20.03 21.73
C TYR A 13 -10.44 18.58 21.83
N SER A 14 -11.66 18.35 22.32
CA SER A 14 -12.34 17.07 22.20
C SER A 14 -12.80 16.91 20.74
N GLY A 15 -11.86 16.51 19.88
CA GLY A 15 -12.13 16.15 18.49
C GLY A 15 -13.05 14.92 18.47
N ASN A 16 -14.33 15.16 18.21
CA ASN A 16 -15.33 14.13 18.01
C ASN A 16 -15.00 13.39 16.69
N LEU A 17 -14.30 12.25 16.81
CA LEU A 17 -14.03 11.33 15.70
C LEU A 17 -15.30 10.51 15.47
N ASP A 18 -16.24 11.10 14.73
CA ASP A 18 -17.42 10.40 14.25
C ASP A 18 -17.00 9.32 13.24
N ASP A 19 -17.09 8.07 13.71
CA ASP A 19 -17.57 6.87 13.02
C ASP A 19 -16.95 6.45 11.67
N VAL A 20 -15.62 6.37 11.62
CA VAL A 20 -14.91 5.55 10.60
C VAL A 20 -14.44 4.25 11.26
N ASN A 21 -15.16 3.14 11.02
CA ASN A 21 -14.83 1.74 11.37
C ASN A 21 -13.74 1.57 12.45
N CYS A 22 -14.04 2.07 13.66
CA CYS A 22 -13.06 2.25 14.73
C CYS A 22 -12.53 0.91 15.28
N ASP A 23 -13.26 -0.18 15.11
CA ASP A 23 -12.88 -1.48 15.66
C ASP A 23 -11.69 -2.12 14.93
N TYR A 24 -11.56 -1.89 13.62
CA TYR A 24 -10.40 -2.35 12.84
C TYR A 24 -9.15 -1.57 13.25
N LEU A 25 -9.21 -0.24 13.22
CA LEU A 25 -8.10 0.63 13.63
C LEU A 25 -7.70 0.36 15.09
N ARG A 26 -8.65 0.15 16.00
CA ARG A 26 -8.39 -0.13 17.42
C ARG A 26 -7.74 -1.49 17.65
N LYS A 27 -8.12 -2.55 16.92
CA LYS A 27 -7.43 -3.85 16.95
C LYS A 27 -6.01 -3.76 16.38
N HIS A 28 -5.81 -2.96 15.33
CA HIS A 28 -4.49 -2.74 14.72
C HIS A 28 -3.58 -1.91 15.63
N LEU A 29 -4.05 -0.79 16.18
CA LEU A 29 -3.31 0.03 17.15
C LEU A 29 -2.92 -0.77 18.41
N LYS A 30 -3.77 -1.71 18.84
CA LYS A 30 -3.44 -2.67 19.92
C LYS A 30 -2.33 -3.66 19.57
N ARG A 31 -2.11 -4.04 18.30
CA ARG A 31 -0.95 -4.87 17.90
C ARG A 31 0.33 -4.04 17.80
N VAL A 32 0.18 -2.78 17.40
CA VAL A 32 1.29 -1.89 17.04
C VAL A 32 1.97 -1.25 18.27
N ASN A 33 1.23 -0.94 19.34
CA ASN A 33 1.76 -0.13 20.45
C ASN A 33 2.12 -0.89 21.74
N LEU A 34 2.24 -2.22 21.73
CA LEU A 34 2.52 -2.99 22.97
C LEU A 34 3.95 -2.83 23.50
N THR A 35 4.88 -2.34 22.69
CA THR A 35 6.32 -2.29 23.04
C THR A 35 6.93 -0.88 22.99
N GLY A 36 6.14 0.14 22.62
CA GLY A 36 6.63 1.51 22.39
C GLY A 36 7.54 1.68 21.18
N LYS A 37 7.80 0.61 20.40
CA LYS A 37 8.58 0.67 19.16
C LYS A 37 7.68 1.04 17.97
N PRO A 38 8.15 1.92 17.07
CA PRO A 38 7.43 2.21 15.83
C PRO A 38 7.21 0.93 14.99
N PRO A 39 6.02 0.73 14.39
CA PRO A 39 5.78 -0.37 13.45
C PRO A 39 6.73 -0.36 12.24
N ASN A 40 7.07 -1.56 11.75
CA ASN A 40 7.95 -1.71 10.59
C ASN A 40 7.18 -1.70 9.28
N ILE A 41 7.69 -0.96 8.30
CA ILE A 41 7.32 -1.06 6.89
C ILE A 41 8.48 -1.74 6.16
N LEU A 42 8.18 -2.76 5.37
CA LEU A 42 9.17 -3.48 4.58
C LEU A 42 9.02 -3.12 3.10
N VAL A 43 10.15 -2.96 2.40
CA VAL A 43 10.19 -2.70 0.96
C VAL A 43 10.96 -3.82 0.27
N TYR A 44 10.29 -4.55 -0.61
CA TYR A 44 10.86 -5.60 -1.44
C TYR A 44 11.02 -5.11 -2.88
N VAL A 45 12.26 -5.14 -3.38
CA VAL A 45 12.66 -4.59 -4.69
C VAL A 45 13.18 -5.66 -5.66
N GLY A 46 12.83 -6.93 -5.42
CA GLY A 46 13.25 -8.05 -6.27
C GLY A 46 14.59 -8.68 -5.89
N SER A 47 14.98 -9.70 -6.66
CA SER A 47 16.19 -10.51 -6.45
C SER A 47 17.47 -9.84 -6.95
N ASN A 48 17.36 -9.01 -7.98
CA ASN A 48 18.46 -8.21 -8.54
C ASN A 48 18.19 -6.72 -8.34
N PRO A 49 18.30 -6.18 -7.11
CA PRO A 49 18.08 -4.76 -6.89
C PRO A 49 19.10 -3.96 -7.69
N GLN A 50 18.63 -3.16 -8.65
CA GLN A 50 19.49 -2.10 -9.19
C GLN A 50 19.85 -1.16 -8.03
N LYS A 51 21.10 -0.71 -7.99
CA LYS A 51 21.58 0.23 -6.96
C LYS A 51 20.74 1.52 -7.07
N GLY A 52 19.94 1.82 -6.05
CA GLY A 52 19.14 3.06 -5.97
C GLY A 52 17.67 2.82 -5.64
N ASN A 53 17.08 1.70 -6.11
CA ASN A 53 15.63 1.51 -6.07
C ASN A 53 15.05 1.60 -4.65
N PHE A 54 15.69 0.98 -3.65
CA PHE A 54 15.17 1.02 -2.27
C PHE A 54 15.18 2.42 -1.65
N GLU A 55 16.28 3.18 -1.78
CA GLU A 55 16.37 4.50 -1.15
C GLU A 55 15.44 5.51 -1.83
N GLU A 56 15.26 5.42 -3.14
CA GLU A 56 14.26 6.24 -3.87
C GLU A 56 12.85 5.96 -3.39
N ILE A 57 12.45 4.68 -3.35
CA ILE A 57 11.13 4.27 -2.86
C ILE A 57 10.95 4.69 -1.40
N LYS A 58 11.96 4.48 -0.56
CA LYS A 58 11.95 4.90 0.83
C LYS A 58 11.76 6.41 0.96
N SER A 59 12.45 7.23 0.17
CA SER A 59 12.28 8.69 0.18
C SER A 59 10.82 9.07 -0.10
N ILE A 60 10.23 8.51 -1.15
CA ILE A 60 8.84 8.79 -1.54
C ILE A 60 7.86 8.37 -0.42
N ILE A 61 8.09 7.20 0.19
CA ILE A 61 7.26 6.73 1.30
C ILE A 61 7.35 7.68 2.48
N MET A 62 8.55 8.15 2.83
CA MET A 62 8.79 9.06 3.95
C MET A 62 8.13 10.43 3.75
N ASP A 63 7.89 10.85 2.50
CA ASP A 63 7.12 12.06 2.18
C ASP A 63 5.61 11.86 2.39
N CYS A 64 5.14 10.61 2.45
CA CYS A 64 3.72 10.25 2.56
C CYS A 64 3.30 9.85 3.99
N ILE A 65 4.26 9.63 4.90
CA ILE A 65 4.00 9.16 6.26
C ILE A 65 4.69 10.06 7.28
N ASP A 66 4.21 10.05 8.53
CA ASP A 66 4.95 10.66 9.62
C ASP A 66 6.25 9.90 9.87
N PHE A 67 7.38 10.58 9.63
CA PHE A 67 8.72 10.02 9.70
C PHE A 67 9.09 9.45 11.08
N ASN A 68 8.43 9.93 12.15
CA ASN A 68 8.67 9.43 13.52
C ASN A 68 7.80 8.24 13.89
N SER A 69 6.77 7.95 13.09
CA SER A 69 5.75 6.95 13.42
C SER A 69 6.07 5.56 12.88
N TYR A 70 7.02 5.42 11.95
CA TYR A 70 7.32 4.16 11.28
C TYR A 70 8.82 3.95 11.04
N THR A 71 9.25 2.69 11.03
CA THR A 71 10.60 2.34 10.58
C THR A 71 10.54 1.62 9.24
N VAL A 72 11.27 2.12 8.23
CA VAL A 72 11.27 1.57 6.87
C VAL A 72 12.54 0.77 6.60
N TYR A 73 12.40 -0.53 6.30
CA TYR A 73 13.50 -1.45 6.02
C TYR A 73 13.38 -2.11 4.65
N GLN A 74 14.52 -2.47 4.07
CA GLN A 74 14.54 -3.31 2.88
C GLN A 74 14.35 -4.79 3.25
N LEU A 75 13.40 -5.47 2.61
CA LEU A 75 13.28 -6.92 2.63
C LEU A 75 14.07 -7.50 1.44
N LEU A 76 15.24 -8.08 1.73
CA LEU A 76 16.07 -8.74 0.73
C LEU A 76 15.47 -10.10 0.34
N GLU A 77 15.67 -10.53 -0.91
CA GLU A 77 15.21 -11.85 -1.41
C GLU A 77 15.60 -13.00 -0.46
N LYS A 78 16.87 -13.05 -0.05
CA LYS A 78 17.39 -14.07 0.88
C LYS A 78 16.70 -14.10 2.24
N HIS A 79 16.03 -13.01 2.63
CA HIS A 79 15.34 -12.86 3.91
C HIS A 79 13.87 -13.27 3.84
N VAL A 80 13.26 -13.33 2.65
CA VAL A 80 11.83 -13.61 2.48
C VAL A 80 11.41 -14.92 3.17
N LEU A 81 12.26 -15.95 3.11
CA LEU A 81 11.96 -17.28 3.67
C LEU A 81 12.62 -17.56 5.03
N THR A 82 13.54 -16.71 5.48
CA THR A 82 14.48 -17.08 6.56
C THR A 82 14.31 -16.28 7.85
N VAL A 83 13.81 -15.05 7.79
CA VAL A 83 13.61 -14.20 8.97
C VAL A 83 12.13 -14.10 9.38
N PRO A 84 11.84 -13.92 10.67
CA PRO A 84 10.47 -13.83 11.19
C PRO A 84 9.86 -12.45 10.94
N TRP A 85 9.93 -11.95 9.71
CA TRP A 85 9.45 -10.62 9.35
C TRP A 85 7.91 -10.55 9.29
N LEU A 86 7.26 -11.67 9.01
CA LEU A 86 5.80 -11.79 8.87
C LEU A 86 5.03 -11.23 10.09
N ASP A 87 5.56 -11.45 11.29
CA ASP A 87 4.89 -11.07 12.54
C ASP A 87 5.32 -9.68 13.03
N ASN A 88 6.33 -9.08 12.39
CA ASN A 88 6.98 -7.84 12.84
C ASN A 88 6.76 -6.67 11.87
N ALA A 89 6.14 -6.89 10.71
CA ALA A 89 5.84 -5.87 9.72
C ALA A 89 4.35 -5.50 9.76
N LEU A 90 4.06 -4.21 9.57
CA LEU A 90 2.71 -3.69 9.38
C LEU A 90 2.30 -3.70 7.90
N LEU A 91 3.24 -3.29 7.05
CA LEU A 91 3.05 -3.09 5.62
C LEU A 91 4.25 -3.68 4.87
N LEU A 92 3.98 -4.41 3.80
CA LEU A 92 4.95 -4.82 2.80
C LEU A 92 4.68 -4.06 1.49
N ILE A 93 5.68 -3.35 1.01
CA ILE A 93 5.68 -2.67 -0.29
C ILE A 93 6.46 -3.54 -1.26
N ILE A 94 5.81 -3.96 -2.34
CA ILE A 94 6.41 -4.74 -3.41
C ILE A 94 6.62 -3.80 -4.58
N ALA A 95 7.88 -3.52 -4.92
CA ALA A 95 8.23 -2.53 -5.93
C ALA A 95 9.29 -3.10 -6.88
N THR A 96 8.87 -4.12 -7.63
CA THR A 96 9.71 -4.78 -8.64
C THR A 96 8.87 -5.14 -9.85
N SER A 97 9.38 -4.84 -11.04
CA SER A 97 8.78 -5.30 -12.30
C SER A 97 9.12 -6.74 -12.64
N GLU A 98 10.10 -7.33 -11.94
CA GLU A 98 10.51 -8.71 -12.15
C GLU A 98 9.52 -9.71 -11.54
N PRO A 99 9.36 -10.89 -12.15
CA PRO A 99 8.55 -11.96 -11.60
C PRO A 99 8.99 -12.33 -10.17
N ILE A 100 8.00 -12.49 -9.29
CA ILE A 100 8.21 -12.91 -7.91
C ILE A 100 8.19 -14.44 -7.90
N SER A 101 9.15 -15.07 -7.21
CA SER A 101 9.19 -16.52 -7.08
C SER A 101 7.95 -17.05 -6.35
N ASP A 102 7.49 -18.26 -6.69
CA ASP A 102 6.33 -18.88 -6.04
C ASP A 102 6.48 -18.98 -4.51
N ALA A 103 7.71 -19.26 -4.06
CA ALA A 103 8.03 -19.32 -2.64
C ALA A 103 7.87 -17.95 -1.94
N ALA A 104 8.38 -16.88 -2.55
CA ALA A 104 8.21 -15.53 -2.03
C ALA A 104 6.73 -15.09 -2.06
N SER A 105 6.04 -15.34 -3.18
CA SER A 105 4.61 -15.06 -3.35
C SER A 105 3.78 -15.73 -2.25
N LYS A 106 4.06 -17.01 -1.93
CA LYS A 106 3.39 -17.73 -0.85
C LYS A 106 3.61 -17.07 0.52
N MET A 107 4.81 -16.56 0.79
CA MET A 107 5.07 -15.83 2.04
C MET A 107 4.32 -14.51 2.10
N PHE A 108 4.23 -13.78 0.98
CA PHE A 108 3.49 -12.53 0.88
C PHE A 108 1.98 -12.76 1.10
N LEU A 109 1.41 -13.80 0.49
CA LEU A 109 0.03 -14.19 0.74
C LEU A 109 -0.20 -14.62 2.19
N THR A 110 0.77 -15.32 2.80
CA THR A 110 0.72 -15.70 4.23
C THR A 110 0.73 -14.47 5.13
N PHE A 111 1.55 -13.45 4.80
CA PHE A 111 1.56 -12.18 5.50
C PHE A 111 0.20 -11.49 5.46
N MET A 112 -0.40 -11.42 4.27
CA MET A 112 -1.72 -10.84 4.06
C MET A 112 -2.81 -11.60 4.86
N ALA A 113 -2.78 -12.94 4.83
CA ALA A 113 -3.73 -13.77 5.58
C ALA A 113 -3.64 -13.60 7.10
N LYS A 114 -2.47 -13.20 7.64
CA LYS A 114 -2.27 -12.88 9.06
C LYS A 114 -2.75 -11.46 9.45
N GLY A 115 -3.29 -10.71 8.49
CA GLY A 115 -3.74 -9.32 8.65
C GLY A 115 -2.67 -8.29 8.33
N GLY A 116 -1.55 -8.69 7.73
CA GLY A 116 -0.57 -7.77 7.15
C GLY A 116 -1.14 -7.08 5.90
N LYS A 117 -0.62 -5.90 5.56
CA LYS A 117 -1.06 -5.14 4.38
C LYS A 117 -0.01 -5.20 3.29
N ILE A 118 -0.42 -5.27 2.03
CA ILE A 118 0.50 -5.24 0.89
C ILE A 118 0.13 -4.09 -0.03
N LEU A 119 1.14 -3.32 -0.44
CA LEU A 119 1.05 -2.32 -1.50
C LEU A 119 1.98 -2.71 -2.64
N GLY A 120 1.41 -3.02 -3.81
CA GLY A 120 2.18 -3.30 -5.02
C GLY A 120 2.37 -2.05 -5.85
N LEU A 121 3.61 -1.67 -6.13
CA LEU A 121 3.98 -0.55 -7.00
C LEU A 121 4.68 -1.10 -8.24
N SER A 122 4.05 -0.96 -9.41
CA SER A 122 4.56 -1.53 -10.67
C SER A 122 4.91 -3.02 -10.58
N ALA A 123 4.27 -3.73 -9.66
CA ALA A 123 4.58 -5.11 -9.31
C ALA A 123 3.73 -6.08 -10.12
N SER A 124 4.33 -7.20 -10.55
CA SER A 124 3.59 -8.32 -11.15
C SER A 124 2.94 -9.24 -10.11
N PHE A 125 2.81 -8.79 -8.86
CA PHE A 125 2.18 -9.54 -7.78
C PHE A 125 0.66 -9.57 -7.98
N ILE A 126 0.06 -10.75 -7.85
CA ILE A 126 -1.37 -10.97 -8.00
C ILE A 126 -1.93 -11.68 -6.76
N PHE A 127 -3.19 -11.42 -6.44
CA PHE A 127 -3.91 -12.01 -5.32
C PHE A 127 -5.41 -12.09 -5.65
N GLY A 128 -6.16 -12.87 -4.87
CA GLY A 128 -7.64 -12.83 -4.92
C GLY A 128 -8.28 -13.20 -6.26
N GLY A 129 -7.64 -14.03 -7.08
CA GLY A 129 -8.17 -14.42 -8.40
C GLY A 129 -8.06 -13.33 -9.48
N ILE A 130 -7.22 -12.31 -9.25
CA ILE A 130 -6.92 -11.28 -10.24
C ILE A 130 -5.76 -11.75 -11.12
N GLN A 131 -5.88 -11.51 -12.42
CA GLN A 131 -4.78 -11.61 -13.37
C GLN A 131 -4.32 -10.24 -13.84
N MET A 132 -3.08 -10.22 -14.32
CA MET A 132 -2.54 -9.08 -15.04
C MET A 132 -2.55 -9.40 -16.53
N LYS A 133 -3.22 -8.57 -17.33
CA LYS A 133 -3.19 -8.65 -18.80
C LYS A 133 -2.34 -7.55 -19.40
N ASN A 134 -1.84 -7.81 -20.60
CA ASN A 134 -1.09 -6.86 -21.40
C ASN A 134 -1.94 -6.38 -22.58
N LYS A 135 -2.12 -5.07 -22.65
CA LYS A 135 -2.77 -4.31 -23.70
C LYS A 135 -1.73 -3.42 -24.37
N ASN A 136 -1.07 -3.98 -25.39
CA ASN A 136 0.04 -3.33 -26.10
C ASN A 136 -0.36 -1.99 -26.72
N GLU A 137 -1.62 -1.83 -27.11
CA GLU A 137 -2.21 -0.61 -27.65
C GLU A 137 -2.21 0.57 -26.67
N LEU A 138 -2.15 0.30 -25.36
CA LEU A 138 -2.10 1.35 -24.34
C LEU A 138 -0.66 1.80 -24.03
N VAL A 139 0.35 1.01 -24.38
CA VAL A 139 1.75 1.25 -23.98
C VAL A 139 2.23 2.61 -24.49
N GLY A 140 2.72 3.45 -23.57
CA GLY A 140 3.28 4.75 -23.90
C GLY A 140 2.24 5.82 -24.26
N THR A 141 0.94 5.51 -24.15
CA THR A 141 -0.12 6.49 -24.34
C THR A 141 -0.42 7.24 -23.05
N ILE A 142 -0.85 8.50 -23.16
CA ILE A 142 -1.35 9.26 -22.01
C ILE A 142 -2.83 8.92 -21.83
N GLN A 143 -3.18 8.37 -20.67
CA GLN A 143 -4.54 7.96 -20.32
C GLN A 143 -5.00 8.70 -19.07
N ALA A 144 -6.28 9.03 -18.98
CA ALA A 144 -6.84 9.60 -17.76
C ALA A 144 -7.17 8.46 -16.77
N LEU A 145 -6.39 8.34 -15.70
CA LEU A 145 -6.70 7.49 -14.54
C LEU A 145 -7.79 8.16 -13.70
N VAL A 146 -8.81 7.40 -13.36
CA VAL A 146 -9.95 7.79 -12.52
C VAL A 146 -9.96 6.89 -11.29
N PHE A 147 -10.03 7.48 -10.09
CA PHE A 147 -10.20 6.76 -8.83
C PHE A 147 -11.00 7.63 -7.85
N SER A 148 -11.54 7.03 -6.80
CA SER A 148 -12.28 7.77 -5.77
C SER A 148 -11.48 7.87 -4.48
N ASP A 149 -11.57 9.02 -3.80
CA ASP A 149 -11.06 9.16 -2.43
C ASP A 149 -12.00 8.50 -1.41
N ASP A 150 -11.62 8.56 -0.13
CA ASP A 150 -12.39 8.05 0.99
C ASP A 150 -13.75 8.76 1.18
N ARG A 151 -13.90 9.97 0.63
CA ARG A 151 -15.14 10.75 0.59
C ARG A 151 -15.96 10.51 -0.68
N ASN A 152 -15.57 9.49 -1.46
CA ASN A 152 -16.22 9.12 -2.72
C ASN A 152 -16.18 10.25 -3.77
N SER A 153 -15.18 11.14 -3.67
CA SER A 153 -14.93 12.19 -4.66
C SER A 153 -14.07 11.63 -5.78
N GLU A 154 -14.54 11.75 -7.01
CA GLU A 154 -13.82 11.27 -8.19
C GLU A 154 -12.60 12.17 -8.48
N ILE A 155 -11.42 11.57 -8.48
CA ILE A 155 -10.14 12.20 -8.82
C ILE A 155 -9.71 11.70 -10.20
N LYS A 156 -9.26 12.64 -11.04
CA LYS A 156 -8.74 12.36 -12.38
C LYS A 156 -7.31 12.84 -12.52
N LEU A 157 -6.43 11.95 -12.97
CA LEU A 157 -5.02 12.23 -13.23
C LEU A 157 -4.63 11.70 -14.60
N ASN A 158 -3.80 12.44 -15.34
CA ASN A 158 -3.23 11.92 -16.58
C ASN A 158 -1.98 11.11 -16.25
N VAL A 159 -1.92 9.87 -16.74
CA VAL A 159 -0.81 8.94 -16.50
C VAL A 159 -0.28 8.38 -17.83
N LEU A 160 1.01 8.06 -17.87
CA LEU A 160 1.60 7.32 -18.97
C LEU A 160 1.32 5.82 -18.75
N ALA A 161 0.55 5.20 -19.63
CA ALA A 161 0.11 3.83 -19.46
C ALA A 161 1.23 2.82 -19.78
N SER A 162 1.39 1.83 -18.90
CA SER A 162 2.36 0.73 -19.05
C SER A 162 1.87 -0.41 -19.96
N GLY A 163 0.60 -0.37 -20.37
CA GLY A 163 -0.08 -1.49 -21.03
C GLY A 163 -0.51 -2.62 -20.11
N LYS A 164 -0.22 -2.56 -18.81
CA LYS A 164 -0.64 -3.59 -17.85
C LYS A 164 -1.93 -3.20 -17.15
N VAL A 165 -2.92 -4.10 -17.17
CA VAL A 165 -4.25 -3.91 -16.56
C VAL A 165 -4.62 -5.12 -15.71
N PHE A 166 -5.42 -4.91 -14.68
CA PHE A 166 -5.96 -5.98 -13.84
C PHE A 166 -7.30 -6.46 -14.38
N GLU A 167 -7.50 -7.77 -14.34
CA GLU A 167 -8.78 -8.40 -14.65
C GLU A 167 -9.10 -9.49 -13.63
N SER A 168 -10.38 -9.63 -13.27
CA SER A 168 -10.83 -10.72 -12.39
C SER A 168 -11.05 -12.00 -13.21
N GLU A 169 -10.48 -13.13 -12.78
CA GLU A 169 -10.79 -14.45 -13.36
C GLU A 169 -12.19 -14.94 -12.94
N ILE A 170 -12.68 -14.44 -11.81
CA ILE A 170 -13.93 -14.86 -11.19
C ILE A 170 -15.00 -13.81 -11.55
N SER A 171 -16.24 -14.26 -11.82
CA SER A 171 -17.40 -13.38 -12.00
C SER A 171 -17.48 -12.33 -10.87
N GLU A 172 -17.79 -11.09 -11.22
CA GLU A 172 -17.82 -9.93 -10.31
C GLU A 172 -18.68 -10.16 -9.05
N GLU A 173 -19.69 -11.04 -9.12
CA GLU A 173 -20.56 -11.37 -7.98
C GLU A 173 -19.87 -12.23 -6.90
N LEU A 174 -18.74 -12.87 -7.20
CA LEU A 174 -18.03 -13.79 -6.31
C LEU A 174 -16.63 -13.30 -5.91
N SER A 175 -16.15 -12.19 -6.49
CA SER A 175 -14.84 -11.65 -6.15
C SER A 175 -14.95 -10.76 -4.91
N SER A 176 -14.11 -11.02 -3.91
CA SER A 176 -13.91 -10.11 -2.77
C SER A 176 -13.08 -8.89 -3.13
N VAL A 177 -12.59 -8.84 -4.38
CA VAL A 177 -11.74 -7.78 -4.92
C VAL A 177 -12.60 -6.64 -5.44
N LYS A 178 -12.32 -5.42 -4.98
CA LYS A 178 -12.96 -4.20 -5.43
C LYS A 178 -12.04 -3.42 -6.37
N PRO A 179 -12.50 -3.06 -7.59
CA PRO A 179 -11.78 -2.10 -8.42
C PRO A 179 -11.88 -0.71 -7.76
N LEU A 180 -10.74 -0.06 -7.53
CA LEU A 180 -10.67 1.29 -6.95
C LEU A 180 -10.33 2.36 -7.97
N GLY A 181 -9.74 1.98 -9.10
CA GLY A 181 -9.34 2.91 -10.13
C GLY A 181 -9.16 2.27 -11.49
N TYR A 182 -9.50 3.03 -12.52
CA TYR A 182 -9.56 2.58 -13.90
C TYR A 182 -9.07 3.66 -14.87
N LEU A 183 -8.70 3.26 -16.09
CA LEU A 183 -8.40 4.17 -17.19
C LEU A 183 -9.70 4.61 -17.87
N ASN A 184 -9.86 5.91 -18.12
CA ASN A 184 -11.03 6.47 -18.79
C ASN A 184 -11.00 6.24 -20.31
N ASN A 185 -10.81 4.99 -20.72
CA ASN A 185 -10.93 4.50 -22.08
C ASN A 185 -12.29 3.79 -22.26
N GLN A 186 -12.53 3.27 -23.47
CA GLN A 186 -13.77 2.58 -23.80
C GLN A 186 -14.03 1.35 -22.92
N ASP A 187 -12.98 0.63 -22.55
CA ASP A 187 -13.05 -0.64 -21.81
C ASP A 187 -13.07 -0.44 -20.28
N LYS A 188 -12.85 0.78 -19.79
CA LYS A 188 -12.71 1.10 -18.36
C LYS A 188 -11.68 0.20 -17.66
N ASP A 189 -10.51 0.08 -18.28
CA ASP A 189 -9.45 -0.83 -17.84
C ASP A 189 -9.02 -0.60 -16.38
N THR A 190 -9.13 -1.64 -15.54
CA THR A 190 -8.82 -1.53 -14.11
C THR A 190 -7.30 -1.49 -13.88
N ILE A 191 -6.85 -0.53 -13.07
CA ILE A 191 -5.43 -0.34 -12.75
C ILE A 191 -5.14 -0.24 -11.24
N ILE A 192 -6.18 -0.08 -10.41
CA ILE A 192 -6.06 -0.12 -8.95
C ILE A 192 -7.12 -1.10 -8.41
N VAL A 193 -6.66 -2.06 -7.60
CA VAL A 193 -7.50 -3.11 -7.00
C VAL A 193 -7.25 -3.18 -5.50
N HIS A 194 -8.28 -3.56 -4.75
CA HIS A 194 -8.23 -3.75 -3.31
C HIS A 194 -8.96 -5.03 -2.91
N LEU A 195 -8.40 -5.77 -1.95
CA LEU A 195 -9.00 -6.96 -1.35
C LEU A 195 -9.31 -6.70 0.12
#